data_AF-A0A832CG01-F1
#
_entry.id   AF-A0A832CG01-F1
#
_cell.length_a   1.000
_cell.length_b   1.000
_cell.length_c   1.000
_cell.angle_alpha   90.00
_cell.angle_beta   90.00
_cell.angle_gamma   90.00
#
_symmetry.space_group_name_H-M   'P 1'
#
loop_
_entity.id
_entity.type
_entity.pdbx_description
1 polymer ?
#
loop_
_entity_poly.entity_id
_entity_poly.type
_entity_poly.pdbx_seq_one_letter_code
_entity_poly.pdbx_strand_id
1 'polypeptide(L)'
;MGFEIGDSRRSKELGRGLNSEKVVDSFVSMIADNVKAMECEKIVGAGYLAPYLIPEIAKIAKVDYVVPERSEAVCAIGAAVSKVSLMLHARYDTEKGIAIYDGILEKCPFRTGSIPKDEDLIEAAKRKVVEIAKNFGEEDVGEIKVLDFSSFTVVKGGMKRGVIADITLQIEPGIRYGRAKGVL
;
A
#
# COMPACT_ATOMS: atom_id res chain seq x y z
N MET A 1 18.36 31.32 -1.28
CA MET A 1 18.07 31.36 0.17
C MET A 1 18.15 29.94 0.69
N GLY A 2 19.11 29.70 1.59
CA GLY A 2 19.50 28.36 2.05
C GLY A 2 18.53 27.79 3.08
N PHE A 3 18.17 26.53 2.90
CA PHE A 3 17.51 25.72 3.91
C PHE A 3 18.62 25.08 4.78
N GLU A 4 19.10 25.76 5.82
CA GLU A 4 19.90 25.08 6.85
C GLU A 4 18.94 24.26 7.73
N ILE A 5 19.00 22.93 7.57
CA ILE A 5 18.32 22.00 8.49
C ILE A 5 19.24 21.79 9.69
N GLY A 6 18.84 22.30 10.86
CA GLY A 6 19.52 22.08 12.13
C GLY A 6 20.53 23.16 12.55
N ASP A 7 21.04 23.05 13.78
CA ASP A 7 22.04 23.96 14.36
C ASP A 7 23.46 23.44 14.08
N SER A 8 24.02 23.88 12.94
CA SER A 8 25.34 23.43 12.48
C SER A 8 26.48 23.77 13.46
N ARG A 9 26.33 24.82 14.28
CA ARG A 9 27.32 25.19 15.30
C ARG A 9 27.28 24.21 16.46
N ARG A 10 26.09 23.94 16.99
CA ARG A 10 25.90 22.97 18.07
C ARG A 10 26.31 21.55 17.67
N SER A 11 26.01 21.14 16.44
CA SER A 11 26.48 19.85 15.90
C SER A 11 28.00 19.77 15.83
N LYS A 12 28.69 20.85 15.43
CA LYS A 12 30.16 20.90 15.42
C LYS A 12 30.74 20.86 16.83
N GLU A 13 30.13 21.53 17.79
CA GLU A 13 30.56 21.51 19.20
C GLU A 13 30.39 20.13 19.83
N LEU A 14 29.23 19.50 19.66
CA LEU A 14 28.97 18.12 20.13
C LEU A 14 29.83 17.09 19.40
N GLY A 15 30.18 17.36 18.13
CA GLY A 15 31.08 16.56 17.31
C GLY A 15 32.55 16.64 17.72
N ARG A 16 32.97 17.62 18.53
CA ARG A 16 34.38 17.76 18.93
C ARG A 16 34.80 16.56 19.78
N GLY A 17 35.78 15.81 19.26
CA GLY A 17 36.33 14.60 19.91
C GLY A 17 35.64 13.29 19.48
N LEU A 18 34.59 13.35 18.66
CA LEU A 18 34.03 12.16 18.02
C LEU A 18 34.83 11.80 16.77
N ASN A 19 35.22 10.53 16.67
CA ASN A 19 35.73 9.98 15.42
C ASN A 19 34.54 9.61 14.51
N SER A 20 34.13 10.56 13.66
CA SER A 20 32.98 10.39 12.76
C SER A 20 33.18 9.23 11.78
N GLU A 21 34.39 8.98 11.32
CA GLU A 21 34.71 7.86 10.42
C GLU A 21 34.41 6.53 11.11
N LYS A 22 34.88 6.35 12.35
CA LYS A 22 34.62 5.13 13.12
C LYS A 22 33.13 4.89 13.37
N VAL A 23 32.35 5.96 13.56
CA VAL A 23 30.90 5.85 13.73
C VAL A 23 30.23 5.40 12.43
N VAL A 24 30.62 5.98 11.30
CA VAL A 24 30.10 5.59 9.98
C VAL A 24 30.51 4.14 9.66
N ASP A 25 31.76 3.77 9.89
CA ASP A 25 32.26 2.41 9.66
C ASP A 25 31.52 1.38 10.52
N SER A 26 31.27 1.72 11.80
CA SER A 26 30.49 0.86 12.69
C SER A 26 29.06 0.71 12.19
N PHE A 27 28.44 1.78 11.69
CA PHE A 27 27.09 1.72 11.14
C PHE A 27 27.06 0.86 9.87
N VAL A 28 27.97 1.11 8.93
CA VAL A 28 28.08 0.35 7.67
C VAL A 28 28.32 -1.13 7.94
N SER A 29 29.21 -1.46 8.87
CA SER A 29 29.51 -2.85 9.25
C SER A 29 28.28 -3.54 9.85
N MET A 30 27.58 -2.86 10.76
CA MET A 30 26.35 -3.39 11.36
C MET A 30 25.28 -3.71 10.30
N ILE A 31 25.07 -2.82 9.33
CA ILE A 31 24.10 -3.07 8.25
C ILE A 31 24.59 -4.22 7.34
N ALA A 32 25.88 -4.24 6.99
CA ALA A 32 26.44 -5.29 6.14
C ALA A 32 26.30 -6.69 6.76
N ASP A 33 26.48 -6.82 8.07
CA ASP A 33 26.31 -8.11 8.76
C ASP A 33 24.84 -8.56 8.79
N ASN A 34 23.89 -7.62 8.90
CA ASN A 34 22.47 -7.94 8.75
C ASN A 34 22.15 -8.39 7.32
N VAL A 35 22.69 -7.71 6.30
CA VAL A 35 22.49 -8.10 4.89
C VAL A 35 23.00 -9.52 4.65
N LYS A 36 24.19 -9.87 5.18
CA LYS A 36 24.72 -11.25 5.09
C LYS A 36 23.80 -12.25 5.76
N ALA A 37 23.29 -11.94 6.95
CA ALA A 37 22.39 -12.82 7.71
C ALA A 37 21.04 -13.05 7.01
N MET A 38 20.59 -12.09 6.19
CA MET A 38 19.38 -12.21 5.39
C MET A 38 19.59 -12.97 4.07
N GLU A 39 20.83 -13.36 3.73
CA GLU A 39 21.18 -14.10 2.50
C GLU A 39 20.64 -13.42 1.22
N CYS A 40 20.62 -12.08 1.19
CA CYS A 40 20.14 -11.34 0.03
C CYS A 40 21.15 -11.37 -1.11
N GLU A 41 20.69 -11.58 -2.34
CA GLU A 41 21.55 -11.58 -3.54
C GLU A 41 21.93 -10.16 -3.99
N LYS A 42 21.09 -9.17 -3.71
CA LYS A 42 21.23 -7.80 -4.21
C LYS A 42 20.62 -6.77 -3.28
N ILE A 43 21.27 -5.62 -3.15
CA ILE A 43 20.77 -4.44 -2.43
C ILE A 43 20.21 -3.42 -3.41
N VAL A 44 19.02 -2.88 -3.15
CA VAL A 44 18.47 -1.72 -3.87
C VAL A 44 18.54 -0.50 -2.96
N GLY A 45 19.40 0.45 -3.30
CA GLY A 45 19.65 1.65 -2.51
C GLY A 45 18.64 2.77 -2.78
N ALA A 46 17.98 3.29 -1.75
CA ALA A 46 17.08 4.44 -1.85
C ALA A 46 17.42 5.50 -0.79
N GLY A 47 17.10 6.76 -1.09
CA GLY A 47 17.40 7.92 -0.27
C GLY A 47 18.66 8.67 -0.71
N TYR A 48 18.83 9.86 -0.14
CA TYR A 48 19.90 10.80 -0.51
C TYR A 48 21.32 10.24 -0.25
N LEU A 49 21.48 9.45 0.82
CA LEU A 49 22.77 8.86 1.19
C LEU A 49 23.07 7.53 0.47
N ALA A 50 22.12 6.99 -0.30
CA ALA A 50 22.28 5.68 -0.95
C ALA A 50 23.52 5.59 -1.87
N PRO A 51 23.83 6.57 -2.72
CA PRO A 51 25.02 6.52 -3.58
C PRO A 51 26.34 6.43 -2.80
N TYR A 52 26.35 6.85 -1.54
CA TYR A 52 27.56 6.89 -0.70
C TYR A 52 27.67 5.67 0.21
N LEU A 53 26.57 5.22 0.80
CA LEU A 53 26.59 4.15 1.81
C LEU A 53 26.41 2.75 1.20
N ILE A 54 25.55 2.61 0.19
CA ILE A 54 25.17 1.30 -0.35
C ILE A 54 26.35 0.58 -1.02
N PRO A 55 27.24 1.24 -1.79
CA PRO A 55 28.41 0.56 -2.34
C PRO A 55 29.33 -0.01 -1.27
N GLU A 56 29.57 0.71 -0.17
CA GLU A 56 30.42 0.23 0.93
C GLU A 56 29.76 -0.91 1.70
N ILE A 57 28.47 -0.81 1.99
CA ILE A 57 27.70 -1.89 2.62
C ILE A 57 27.76 -3.16 1.74
N ALA A 58 27.48 -3.02 0.45
CA ALA A 58 27.46 -4.13 -0.52
C ALA A 58 28.84 -4.80 -0.64
N LYS A 59 29.91 -4.00 -0.65
CA LYS A 59 31.30 -4.49 -0.68
C LYS A 59 31.64 -5.33 0.56
N ILE A 60 31.25 -4.90 1.76
CA ILE A 60 31.48 -5.66 3.00
C ILE A 60 30.60 -6.91 3.04
N ALA A 61 29.35 -6.79 2.60
CA ALA A 61 28.39 -7.88 2.52
C ALA A 61 28.71 -8.91 1.41
N LYS A 62 29.52 -8.52 0.42
CA LYS A 62 29.85 -9.31 -0.79
C LYS A 62 28.61 -9.66 -1.61
N VAL A 63 27.74 -8.68 -1.82
CA VAL A 63 26.49 -8.81 -2.61
C VAL A 63 26.46 -7.74 -3.69
N ASP A 64 25.67 -7.98 -4.74
CA ASP A 64 25.45 -6.98 -5.77
C ASP A 64 24.63 -5.79 -5.25
N TYR A 65 24.70 -4.65 -5.93
CA TYR A 65 23.87 -3.52 -5.60
C TYR A 65 23.40 -2.73 -6.83
N VAL A 66 22.28 -2.04 -6.67
CA VAL A 66 21.79 -1.04 -7.59
C VAL A 66 21.40 0.18 -6.79
N VAL A 67 21.92 1.35 -7.17
CA VAL A 67 21.40 2.64 -6.73
C VAL A 67 20.74 3.29 -7.94
N PRO A 68 19.40 3.34 -8.00
CA PRO A 68 18.68 3.93 -9.11
C PRO A 68 19.03 5.42 -9.28
N GLU A 69 18.92 5.91 -10.51
CA GLU A 69 18.94 7.35 -10.76
C GLU A 69 17.84 8.03 -9.94
N ARG A 70 18.12 9.22 -9.39
CA ARG A 70 17.22 9.95 -8.49
C ARG A 70 16.84 9.17 -7.22
N SER A 71 17.79 8.41 -6.65
CA SER A 71 17.59 7.64 -5.41
C SER A 71 17.02 8.48 -4.26
N GLU A 72 17.32 9.77 -4.21
CA GLU A 72 16.81 10.74 -3.23
C GLU A 72 15.29 10.96 -3.31
N ALA A 73 14.67 10.68 -4.45
CA ALA A 73 13.26 10.94 -4.71
C ALA A 73 12.42 9.67 -4.89
N VAL A 74 12.98 8.47 -4.65
CA VAL A 74 12.30 7.19 -4.91
C VAL A 74 10.94 7.08 -4.22
N CYS A 75 10.77 7.60 -3.00
CA CYS A 75 9.47 7.61 -2.33
C CYS A 75 8.44 8.45 -3.09
N ALA A 76 8.84 9.63 -3.59
CA ALA A 76 7.96 10.50 -4.36
C ALA A 76 7.64 9.90 -5.74
N ILE A 77 8.63 9.30 -6.39
CA ILE A 77 8.45 8.57 -7.65
C ILE A 77 7.47 7.42 -7.44
N GLY A 78 7.68 6.60 -6.39
CA GLY A 78 6.80 5.49 -6.03
C GLY A 78 5.34 5.92 -5.84
N ALA A 79 5.12 7.00 -5.10
CA ALA A 79 3.78 7.58 -4.93
C ALA A 79 3.18 8.06 -6.27
N ALA A 80 3.97 8.72 -7.12
CA ALA A 80 3.51 9.25 -8.40
C ALA A 80 3.16 8.16 -9.43
N VAL A 81 3.87 7.03 -9.41
CA VAL A 81 3.64 5.93 -10.36
C VAL A 81 2.66 4.88 -9.86
N SER A 82 2.26 4.92 -8.58
CA SER A 82 1.32 3.95 -8.01
C SER A 82 -0.08 4.13 -8.59
N LYS A 83 -0.76 3.02 -8.86
CA LYS A 83 -2.20 2.96 -9.04
C LYS A 83 -2.88 3.10 -7.68
N VAL A 84 -4.08 3.69 -7.64
CA VAL A 84 -4.91 3.62 -6.44
C VAL A 84 -5.23 2.17 -6.11
N SER A 85 -5.01 1.84 -4.84
CA SER A 85 -5.43 0.60 -4.19
C SER A 85 -6.46 0.97 -3.14
N LEU A 86 -7.66 0.43 -3.24
CA LEU A 86 -8.73 0.65 -2.25
C LEU A 86 -9.27 -0.70 -1.80
N MET A 87 -9.44 -0.84 -0.49
CA MET A 87 -10.19 -1.93 0.11
C MET A 87 -11.56 -1.38 0.51
N LEU A 88 -12.62 -2.11 0.20
CA LEU A 88 -13.99 -1.78 0.57
C LEU A 88 -14.57 -2.90 1.41
N HIS A 89 -15.06 -2.56 2.60
CA HIS A 89 -15.91 -3.41 3.41
C HIS A 89 -17.37 -3.02 3.20
N ALA A 90 -18.13 -3.89 2.53
CA ALA A 90 -19.54 -3.69 2.26
C ALA A 90 -20.39 -4.66 3.09
N ARG A 91 -21.38 -4.13 3.80
CA ARG A 91 -22.44 -4.92 4.43
C ARG A 91 -23.78 -4.55 3.83
N TYR A 92 -24.52 -5.54 3.37
CA TYR A 92 -25.90 -5.40 2.93
C TYR A 92 -26.85 -6.01 3.96
N ASP A 93 -27.88 -5.28 4.37
CA ASP A 93 -29.02 -5.80 5.13
C ASP A 93 -30.29 -5.46 4.35
N THR A 94 -30.71 -6.41 3.52
CA THR A 94 -31.88 -6.23 2.65
C THR A 94 -33.19 -6.33 3.42
N GLU A 95 -33.24 -6.95 4.62
CA GLU A 95 -34.45 -6.92 5.47
C GLU A 95 -34.72 -5.47 5.91
N LYS A 96 -33.68 -4.76 6.36
CA LYS A 96 -33.78 -3.37 6.80
C LYS A 96 -33.66 -2.36 5.67
N GLY A 97 -33.20 -2.77 4.48
CA GLY A 97 -33.00 -1.90 3.34
C GLY A 97 -31.80 -0.95 3.50
N ILE A 98 -30.78 -1.35 4.26
CA ILE A 98 -29.56 -0.56 4.49
C ILE A 98 -28.33 -1.24 3.89
N ALA A 99 -27.36 -0.42 3.51
CA ALA A 99 -26.00 -0.83 3.20
C ALA A 99 -25.02 -0.07 4.10
N ILE A 100 -23.88 -0.66 4.43
CA ILE A 100 -22.80 -0.01 5.15
C ILE A 100 -21.53 -0.20 4.34
N TYR A 101 -20.85 0.89 4.02
CA TYR A 101 -19.59 0.91 3.28
C TYR A 101 -18.53 1.58 4.14
N ASP A 102 -17.53 0.83 4.62
CA ASP A 102 -16.47 1.32 5.52
C ASP A 102 -17.01 2.13 6.71
N GLY A 103 -18.13 1.68 7.28
CA GLY A 103 -18.81 2.32 8.41
C GLY A 103 -19.81 3.42 8.03
N ILE A 104 -19.91 3.82 6.76
CA ILE A 104 -20.87 4.81 6.27
C ILE A 104 -22.18 4.11 5.90
N LEU A 105 -23.27 4.49 6.57
CA LEU A 105 -24.60 3.97 6.30
C LEU A 105 -25.20 4.64 5.06
N GLU A 106 -25.63 3.81 4.10
CA GLU A 106 -26.30 4.21 2.87
C GLU A 106 -27.58 3.40 2.64
N LYS A 107 -28.40 3.81 1.68
CA LYS A 107 -29.54 3.01 1.24
C LYS A 107 -29.07 1.75 0.52
N CYS A 108 -29.68 0.61 0.83
CA CYS A 108 -29.38 -0.63 0.12
C CYS A 108 -29.73 -0.51 -1.37
N PRO A 109 -28.85 -0.95 -2.30
CA PRO A 109 -29.16 -0.95 -3.73
C PRO A 109 -30.23 -1.98 -4.11
N PHE A 110 -30.57 -2.89 -3.20
CA PHE A 110 -31.61 -3.91 -3.39
C PHE A 110 -32.93 -3.48 -2.74
N ARG A 111 -34.04 -3.99 -3.26
CA ARG A 111 -35.37 -3.76 -2.67
C ARG A 111 -35.43 -4.34 -1.25
N THR A 112 -36.02 -3.60 -0.32
CA THR A 112 -36.29 -4.10 1.04
C THR A 112 -37.05 -5.43 0.99
N GLY A 113 -36.57 -6.41 1.75
CA GLY A 113 -37.09 -7.76 1.82
C GLY A 113 -36.72 -8.70 0.66
N SER A 114 -35.87 -8.24 -0.28
CA SER A 114 -35.41 -9.09 -1.39
C SER A 114 -34.34 -10.09 -0.96
N ILE A 115 -34.15 -11.13 -1.77
CA ILE A 115 -33.18 -12.20 -1.56
C ILE A 115 -32.32 -12.27 -2.83
N PRO A 116 -31.41 -11.30 -3.04
CA PRO A 116 -30.53 -11.29 -4.20
C PRO A 116 -29.61 -12.52 -4.19
N LYS A 117 -29.11 -12.90 -5.36
CA LYS A 117 -28.07 -13.94 -5.44
C LYS A 117 -26.74 -13.38 -4.96
N ASP A 118 -25.84 -14.27 -4.55
CA ASP A 118 -24.48 -13.91 -4.13
C ASP A 118 -23.73 -13.12 -5.20
N GLU A 119 -23.88 -13.52 -6.48
CA GLU A 119 -23.32 -12.81 -7.64
C GLU A 119 -23.82 -11.36 -7.73
N ASP A 120 -25.11 -11.12 -7.50
CA ASP A 120 -25.70 -9.77 -7.55
C ASP A 120 -25.14 -8.88 -6.43
N LEU A 121 -24.98 -9.45 -5.23
CA LEU A 121 -24.41 -8.80 -4.05
C LEU A 121 -22.95 -8.39 -4.30
N ILE A 122 -22.14 -9.31 -4.83
CA ILE A 122 -20.74 -9.05 -5.19
C ILE A 122 -20.64 -7.98 -6.26
N GLU A 123 -21.45 -8.05 -7.32
CA GLU A 123 -21.43 -7.05 -8.40
C GLU A 123 -21.90 -5.67 -7.93
N ALA A 124 -22.84 -5.60 -6.97
CA ALA A 124 -23.21 -4.33 -6.34
C ALA A 124 -22.04 -3.71 -5.57
N ALA A 125 -21.30 -4.51 -4.81
CA ALA A 125 -20.14 -4.03 -4.07
C ALA A 125 -19.00 -3.63 -5.01
N LYS A 126 -18.78 -4.36 -6.12
CA LYS A 126 -17.80 -3.98 -7.17
C LYS A 126 -18.16 -2.65 -7.82
N ARG A 127 -19.43 -2.42 -8.15
CA ARG A 127 -19.86 -1.11 -8.66
C ARG A 127 -19.59 0.01 -7.66
N LYS A 128 -19.81 -0.23 -6.37
CA LYS A 128 -19.54 0.77 -5.33
C LYS A 128 -18.04 1.08 -5.19
N VAL A 129 -17.15 0.09 -5.21
CA VAL A 129 -15.70 0.36 -5.14
C VAL A 129 -15.21 1.14 -6.36
N VAL A 130 -15.77 0.87 -7.55
CA VAL A 130 -15.50 1.64 -8.78
C VAL A 130 -16.00 3.08 -8.66
N GLU A 131 -17.20 3.30 -8.12
CA GLU A 131 -17.73 4.64 -7.85
C GLU A 131 -16.83 5.43 -6.91
N ILE A 132 -16.39 4.81 -5.81
CA ILE A 132 -15.48 5.41 -4.84
C ILE A 132 -14.14 5.75 -5.51
N ALA A 133 -13.54 4.82 -6.26
CA ALA A 133 -12.29 5.05 -6.98
C ALA A 133 -12.39 6.23 -7.96
N LYS A 134 -13.49 6.33 -8.72
CA LYS A 134 -13.73 7.46 -9.62
C LYS A 134 -13.85 8.79 -8.88
N ASN A 135 -14.45 8.81 -7.70
CA ASN A 135 -14.50 10.02 -6.87
C ASN A 135 -13.11 10.47 -6.38
N PHE A 136 -12.14 9.54 -6.30
CA PHE A 136 -10.73 9.85 -6.06
C PHE A 136 -9.95 10.24 -7.34
N GLY A 137 -10.62 10.36 -8.48
CA GLY A 137 -10.00 10.74 -9.76
C GLY A 137 -9.36 9.58 -10.52
N GLU A 138 -9.75 8.34 -10.23
CA GLU A 138 -9.27 7.16 -10.97
C GLU A 138 -10.25 6.73 -12.06
N GLU A 139 -9.78 6.78 -13.31
CA GLU A 139 -10.58 6.38 -14.47
C GLU A 139 -10.40 4.89 -14.83
N ASP A 140 -9.20 4.34 -14.63
CA ASP A 140 -8.84 2.94 -14.90
C ASP A 140 -8.72 2.15 -13.59
N VAL A 141 -9.87 1.68 -13.13
CA VAL A 141 -9.97 0.81 -11.95
C VAL A 141 -9.55 -0.59 -12.40
N GLY A 142 -8.38 -1.04 -11.95
CA GLY A 142 -7.77 -2.30 -12.37
C GLY A 142 -8.53 -3.55 -11.92
N GLU A 143 -7.82 -4.66 -11.69
CA GLU A 143 -8.44 -5.88 -11.20
C GLU A 143 -9.00 -5.70 -9.79
N ILE A 144 -10.27 -6.07 -9.60
CA ILE A 144 -10.94 -6.07 -8.30
C ILE A 144 -11.04 -7.51 -7.80
N LYS A 145 -10.40 -7.80 -6.67
CA LYS A 145 -10.47 -9.10 -6.01
C LYS A 145 -11.50 -9.09 -4.90
N VAL A 146 -12.26 -10.19 -4.81
CA VAL A 146 -13.07 -10.51 -3.64
C VAL A 146 -12.17 -11.23 -2.65
N LEU A 147 -11.90 -10.59 -1.51
CA LEU A 147 -11.05 -11.16 -0.47
C LEU A 147 -11.86 -12.04 0.48
N ASP A 148 -13.08 -11.61 0.79
CA ASP A 148 -14.00 -12.33 1.66
C ASP A 148 -15.44 -12.09 1.22
N PHE A 149 -16.27 -13.12 1.37
CA PHE A 149 -17.70 -13.06 1.09
C PHE A 149 -18.44 -14.02 2.02
N SER A 150 -19.41 -13.49 2.75
CA SER A 150 -20.37 -14.30 3.51
C SER A 150 -21.78 -13.74 3.35
N SER A 151 -22.76 -14.62 3.17
CA SER A 151 -24.17 -14.26 3.08
C SER A 151 -25.02 -15.21 3.89
N PHE A 152 -26.08 -14.69 4.50
CA PHE A 152 -27.04 -15.48 5.25
C PHE A 152 -28.47 -14.96 5.05
N THR A 153 -29.38 -15.89 4.79
CA THR A 153 -30.80 -15.57 4.64
C THR A 153 -31.42 -15.31 6.01
N VAL A 154 -32.06 -14.15 6.17
CA VAL A 154 -32.85 -13.81 7.35
C VAL A 154 -34.20 -14.52 7.28
N VAL A 155 -34.53 -15.31 8.30
CA VAL A 155 -35.82 -16.02 8.41
C VAL A 155 -36.53 -15.60 9.69
N LYS A 156 -37.80 -15.20 9.59
CA LYS A 156 -38.64 -14.83 10.74
C LYS A 156 -40.04 -15.40 10.57
N GLY A 157 -40.54 -16.12 11.58
CA GLY A 157 -41.84 -16.78 11.52
C GLY A 157 -41.96 -17.82 10.40
N GLY A 158 -40.85 -18.51 10.06
CA GLY A 158 -40.81 -19.50 8.98
C GLY A 158 -40.75 -18.92 7.56
N MET A 159 -40.76 -17.60 7.40
CA MET A 159 -40.68 -16.94 6.10
C MET A 159 -39.32 -16.26 5.91
N LYS A 160 -38.76 -16.35 4.70
CA LYS A 160 -37.56 -15.60 4.32
C LYS A 160 -37.90 -14.10 4.26
N ARG A 161 -37.11 -13.27 4.93
CA ARG A 161 -37.33 -11.81 5.09
C ARG A 161 -36.27 -10.97 4.40
N GLY A 162 -35.18 -11.58 3.95
CA GLY A 162 -34.08 -10.90 3.29
C GLY A 162 -32.79 -11.71 3.41
N VAL A 163 -31.70 -11.05 3.11
CA VAL A 163 -30.32 -11.50 3.23
C VAL A 163 -29.50 -10.41 3.93
N ILE A 164 -28.63 -10.85 4.84
CA ILE A 164 -27.50 -10.06 5.29
C ILE A 164 -26.24 -10.63 4.62
N ALA A 165 -25.43 -9.77 4.02
CA ALA A 165 -24.19 -10.17 3.39
C ALA A 165 -23.06 -9.21 3.79
N ASP A 166 -21.90 -9.77 4.08
CA ASP A 166 -20.66 -9.05 4.36
C ASP A 166 -19.66 -9.41 3.25
N ILE A 167 -19.06 -8.40 2.62
CA ILE A 167 -18.17 -8.53 1.46
C ILE A 167 -16.94 -7.65 1.67
N THR A 168 -15.76 -8.22 1.48
CA THR A 168 -14.51 -7.45 1.41
C THR A 168 -13.95 -7.54 0.00
N LEU A 169 -13.79 -6.37 -0.63
CA LEU A 169 -13.23 -6.22 -1.97
C LEU A 169 -11.94 -5.41 -1.91
N GLN A 170 -11.03 -5.64 -2.84
CA GLN A 170 -9.84 -4.82 -3.02
C GLN A 170 -9.56 -4.55 -4.50
N ILE A 171 -9.31 -3.29 -4.85
CA ILE A 171 -8.59 -2.93 -6.07
C ILE A 171 -7.12 -3.21 -5.83
N GLU A 172 -6.53 -4.10 -6.62
CA GLU A 172 -5.15 -4.53 -6.42
C GLU A 172 -4.16 -3.37 -6.56
N PRO A 173 -3.12 -3.31 -5.71
CA PRO A 173 -2.03 -2.37 -5.89
C PRO A 173 -1.31 -2.62 -7.21
N GLY A 174 -0.75 -1.56 -7.80
CA GLY A 174 -0.02 -1.68 -9.05
C GLY A 174 0.68 -0.39 -9.46
N ILE A 175 1.32 -0.42 -10.63
CA ILE A 175 2.06 0.71 -11.20
C ILE A 175 1.34 1.16 -12.48
N ARG A 176 1.07 2.47 -12.62
CA ARG A 176 0.36 3.06 -13.77
C ARG A 176 1.12 2.90 -15.10
N TYR A 177 2.44 2.99 -15.06
CA TYR A 177 3.29 3.02 -16.26
C TYR A 177 4.02 1.69 -16.54
N GLY A 178 3.51 0.57 -16.03
CA GLY A 178 4.13 -0.76 -16.06
C GLY A 178 4.19 -1.50 -17.41
N ARG A 179 4.33 -0.79 -18.53
CA ARG A 179 4.96 -1.35 -19.75
C ARG A 179 6.26 -0.60 -20.04
N ALA A 180 7.18 -0.59 -19.09
CA ALA A 180 8.58 -0.39 -19.43
C ALA A 180 9.08 -1.68 -20.11
N LYS A 181 9.01 -1.72 -21.45
CA LYS A 181 9.82 -2.67 -22.21
C LYS A 181 11.29 -2.40 -21.84
N GLY A 182 11.89 -3.35 -21.14
CA GLY A 182 13.34 -3.56 -21.02
C GLY A 182 14.19 -2.33 -20.73
N VAL A 183 14.41 -2.04 -19.45
CA VAL A 183 15.71 -1.56 -18.95
C VAL A 183 15.88 -2.08 -17.52
N LEU A 184 16.48 -3.27 -17.41
CA LEU A 184 17.25 -3.72 -16.25
C LEU A 184 18.57 -4.25 -16.82
#